data_AF-A0A0D8BKU9-F1
#
_entry.id   AF-A0A0D8BKU9-F1
#
_cell.length_a   1.000
_cell.length_b   1.000
_cell.length_c   1.000
_cell.angle_alpha   90.00
_cell.angle_beta   90.00
_cell.angle_gamma   90.00
#
_symmetry.space_group_name_H-M   'P 1'
#
loop_
_entity.id
_entity.type
_entity.pdbx_description
1 polymer ?
#
loop_
_entity_poly.entity_id
_entity_poly.type
_entity_poly.pdbx_seq_one_letter_code
_entity_poly.pdbx_strand_id
1 'polypeptide(L)'
;MTVLVVVVALVVAIATYLTWLARRLDRLAARVSDAGGGLVTQLVARADAAAQLAERCGLDELAASAARARVSYPALLAGAPLDAAVELAENALSRALRSAEVAAAGQRFPIELHAVDSGAARVALARQFHNDAVRDQRALAGRRVVRVLHLSGRRSPPGYFEIDDALPVREEPWPRLVEGSAYGADISGRDNPAREDRPGRDGSLGHGDRPGLAS
;
A
#
# COMPACT_ATOMS: atom_id res chain seq x y z
N MET A 1 -16.04 30.76 51.01
CA MET A 1 -15.88 29.31 50.72
C MET A 1 -16.23 28.95 49.29
N THR A 2 -17.37 29.40 48.76
CA THR A 2 -17.79 29.16 47.36
C THR A 2 -16.73 29.54 46.31
N VAL A 3 -16.14 30.73 46.43
CA VAL A 3 -15.06 31.19 45.51
C VAL A 3 -13.87 30.23 45.52
N LEU A 4 -13.41 29.82 46.71
CA LEU A 4 -12.29 28.89 46.83
C LEU A 4 -12.62 27.53 46.21
N VAL A 5 -13.83 27.02 46.46
CA VAL A 5 -14.31 25.77 45.85
C VAL A 5 -14.36 25.88 44.33
N VAL A 6 -14.87 26.98 43.78
CA VAL A 6 -14.92 27.23 42.32
C VAL A 6 -13.51 27.30 41.73
N VAL A 7 -12.59 28.00 42.39
CA VAL A 7 -11.19 28.10 41.94
C VAL A 7 -10.52 26.73 41.94
N VAL A 8 -10.66 25.95 43.04
CA VAL A 8 -10.09 24.60 43.13
C VAL A 8 -10.69 23.69 42.05
N ALA A 9 -12.01 23.71 41.86
CA ALA A 9 -12.67 22.93 40.82
C ALA A 9 -12.17 23.31 39.42
N LEU A 10 -11.98 24.60 39.14
CA LEU A 10 -11.45 25.09 37.86
C LEU A 10 -10.01 24.62 37.65
N VAL A 11 -9.15 24.71 38.67
CA VAL A 11 -7.76 24.25 38.61
C VAL A 11 -7.70 22.75 38.33
N VAL A 12 -8.50 21.95 39.02
CA VAL A 12 -8.58 20.50 38.79
C VAL A 12 -9.03 20.20 37.36
N ALA A 13 -10.08 20.87 36.87
CA ALA A 13 -10.58 20.69 35.50
C ALA A 13 -9.51 21.04 34.46
N ILE A 14 -8.78 22.14 34.64
CA ILE A 14 -7.66 22.53 33.76
C ILE A 14 -6.55 21.47 33.81
N ALA A 15 -6.10 21.06 35.00
CA ALA A 15 -5.04 20.08 35.15
C ALA A 15 -5.39 18.74 34.49
N THR A 16 -6.62 18.27 34.64
CA THR A 16 -7.12 17.06 33.95
C THR A 16 -7.11 17.24 32.43
N TYR A 17 -7.59 18.37 31.93
CA TYR A 17 -7.59 18.68 30.50
C TYR A 17 -6.17 18.70 29.90
N LEU A 18 -5.22 19.33 30.58
CA LEU A 18 -3.82 19.37 30.16
C LEU A 18 -3.17 17.99 30.16
N THR A 19 -3.45 17.18 31.19
CA THR A 19 -2.94 15.81 31.27
C THR A 19 -3.49 14.92 30.15
N TRP A 20 -4.75 15.11 29.76
CA TRP A 20 -5.32 14.43 28.60
C TRP A 20 -4.69 14.89 27.28
N LEU A 21 -4.47 16.20 27.12
CA LEU A 21 -3.86 16.77 25.92
C LEU A 21 -2.40 16.33 25.73
N ALA A 22 -1.61 16.29 26.81
CA ALA A 22 -0.23 15.78 26.81
C ALA A 22 -0.17 14.32 26.34
N ARG A 23 -0.96 13.43 26.98
CA ARG A 23 -1.04 12.01 26.60
C ARG A 23 -1.46 11.82 25.15
N ARG A 24 -2.35 12.67 24.65
CA ARG A 24 -2.79 12.62 23.25
C ARG A 24 -1.65 13.01 22.29
N LEU A 25 -0.86 14.02 22.62
CA LEU A 25 0.32 14.41 21.85
C LEU A 25 1.38 13.31 21.85
N ASP A 26 1.66 12.71 23.01
CA ASP A 26 2.65 11.63 23.14
C ASP A 26 2.27 10.42 22.27
N ARG A 27 0.99 10.04 22.27
CA ARG A 27 0.48 8.97 21.41
C ARG A 27 0.64 9.27 19.92
N LEU A 28 0.45 10.52 19.50
CA LEU A 28 0.67 10.91 18.10
C LEU A 28 2.16 10.92 17.76
N ALA A 29 3.02 11.39 18.67
CA ALA A 29 4.47 11.36 18.48
C ALA A 29 5.00 9.92 18.35
N ALA A 30 4.52 9.00 19.20
CA ALA A 30 4.83 7.58 19.09
C ALA A 30 4.39 7.02 17.73
N ARG A 31 3.16 7.32 17.30
CA ARG A 31 2.63 6.88 15.99
C ARG A 31 3.47 7.39 14.80
N VAL A 32 3.99 8.62 14.87
CA VAL A 32 4.91 9.16 13.85
C VAL A 32 6.22 8.39 13.83
N SER A 33 6.78 8.09 15.01
CA SER A 33 8.01 7.30 15.14
C SER A 33 7.83 5.88 14.60
N ASP A 34 6.72 5.23 14.94
CA ASP A 34 6.40 3.87 14.48
C ASP A 34 6.22 3.84 12.95
N ALA A 35 5.49 4.81 12.40
CA ALA A 35 5.32 4.94 10.95
C ALA A 35 6.64 5.24 10.23
N GLY A 36 7.51 6.07 10.83
CA GLY A 36 8.85 6.35 10.35
C GLY A 36 9.74 5.10 10.32
N GLY A 37 9.74 4.31 11.39
CA GLY A 37 10.48 3.04 11.44
C GLY A 37 10.02 2.01 10.40
N GLY A 38 8.70 1.92 10.20
CA GLY A 38 8.11 1.09 9.14
C GLY A 38 8.53 1.52 7.73
N LEU A 39 8.55 2.83 7.47
CA LEU A 39 9.04 3.40 6.21
C LEU A 39 10.51 3.06 5.96
N VAL A 40 11.38 3.26 6.95
CA VAL A 40 12.82 2.94 6.82
C VAL A 40 13.03 1.45 6.51
N THR A 41 12.24 0.57 7.12
CA THR A 41 12.29 -0.87 6.82
C THR A 41 11.93 -1.17 5.36
N GLN A 42 10.93 -0.49 4.80
CA GLN A 42 10.58 -0.65 3.38
C GLN A 42 11.62 -0.05 2.44
N LEU A 43 12.28 1.07 2.81
CA LEU A 43 13.39 1.64 2.03
C LEU A 43 14.56 0.67 1.94
N VAL A 44 14.97 0.08 3.07
CA VAL A 44 16.02 -0.96 3.12
C VAL A 44 15.66 -2.13 2.22
N ALA A 45 14.45 -2.68 2.37
CA ALA A 45 14.00 -3.82 1.57
C ALA A 45 13.98 -3.51 0.06
N ARG A 46 13.59 -2.30 -0.34
CA ARG A 46 13.59 -1.86 -1.75
C ARG A 46 15.02 -1.72 -2.28
N ALA A 47 15.92 -1.10 -1.54
CA ALA A 47 17.32 -0.97 -1.94
C ALA A 47 18.02 -2.31 -2.03
N ASP A 48 17.66 -3.26 -1.16
CA ASP A 48 18.18 -4.62 -1.20
C ASP A 48 17.70 -5.41 -2.41
N ALA A 49 16.42 -5.26 -2.78
CA ALA A 49 15.91 -5.83 -4.02
C ALA A 49 16.59 -5.19 -5.25
N ALA A 50 16.79 -3.86 -5.23
CA ALA A 50 17.44 -3.14 -6.33
C ALA A 50 18.91 -3.54 -6.50
N ALA A 51 19.65 -3.73 -5.40
CA ALA A 51 21.04 -4.19 -5.44
C ALA A 51 21.14 -5.62 -5.99
N GLN A 52 20.26 -6.53 -5.57
CA GLN A 52 20.23 -7.90 -6.11
C GLN A 52 19.91 -7.93 -7.61
N LEU A 53 18.98 -7.08 -8.07
CA LEU A 53 18.70 -6.94 -9.50
C LEU A 53 19.92 -6.41 -10.25
N ALA A 54 20.61 -5.42 -9.69
CA ALA A 54 21.80 -4.84 -10.29
C ALA A 54 22.94 -5.87 -10.43
N GLU A 55 23.19 -6.67 -9.39
CA GLU A 55 24.20 -7.73 -9.41
C GLU A 55 23.86 -8.82 -10.44
N ARG A 56 22.60 -9.24 -10.54
CA ARG A 56 22.18 -10.25 -11.52
C ARG A 56 22.28 -9.76 -12.97
N CYS A 57 22.04 -8.48 -13.20
CA CYS A 57 21.96 -7.91 -14.55
C CYS A 57 23.22 -7.15 -14.97
N GLY A 58 24.20 -6.98 -14.08
CA GLY A 58 25.42 -6.19 -14.35
C GLY A 58 25.16 -4.70 -14.49
N LEU A 59 24.24 -4.12 -13.70
CA LEU A 59 23.84 -2.72 -13.78
C LEU A 59 24.62 -1.85 -12.76
N ASP A 60 25.79 -1.38 -13.15
CA ASP A 60 26.71 -0.64 -12.26
C ASP A 60 26.10 0.65 -11.70
N GLU A 61 25.35 1.41 -12.51
CA GLU A 61 24.71 2.65 -12.06
C GLU A 61 23.64 2.39 -10.99
N LEU A 62 22.86 1.32 -11.15
CA LEU A 62 21.85 0.92 -10.19
C LEU A 62 22.51 0.45 -8.89
N ALA A 63 23.54 -0.38 -8.97
CA ALA A 63 24.31 -0.83 -7.81
C ALA A 63 24.90 0.34 -7.03
N ALA A 64 25.51 1.31 -7.72
CA ALA A 64 26.08 2.50 -7.10
C ALA A 64 25.00 3.38 -6.43
N SER A 65 23.82 3.50 -7.03
CA SER A 65 22.70 4.26 -6.44
C SER A 65 22.12 3.58 -5.19
N ALA A 66 21.96 2.25 -5.21
CA ALA A 66 21.49 1.48 -4.07
C ALA A 66 22.50 1.51 -2.92
N ALA A 67 23.81 1.42 -3.22
CA ALA A 67 24.87 1.55 -2.23
C ALA A 67 24.85 2.94 -1.56
N ARG A 68 24.66 4.01 -2.33
CA ARG A 68 24.54 5.38 -1.80
C ARG A 68 23.36 5.54 -0.85
N ALA A 69 22.19 4.99 -1.18
CA ALA A 69 21.02 5.04 -0.31
C ALA A 69 21.25 4.25 0.99
N ARG A 70 21.87 3.06 0.89
CA ARG A 70 22.19 2.20 2.04
C ARG A 70 23.10 2.82 3.09
N VAL A 71 23.95 3.78 2.73
CA VAL A 71 24.82 4.49 3.69
C VAL A 71 24.00 5.20 4.78
N SER A 72 22.80 5.69 4.45
CA SER A 72 21.97 6.45 5.39
C SER A 72 21.13 5.58 6.32
N TYR A 73 20.86 4.32 5.96
CA TYR A 73 19.92 3.47 6.71
C TYR A 73 20.32 3.14 8.14
N PRO A 74 21.59 2.87 8.48
CA PRO A 74 21.98 2.60 9.87
C PRO A 74 21.64 3.75 10.81
N ALA A 75 21.84 4.99 10.36
CA ALA A 75 21.49 6.18 11.14
C ALA A 75 19.97 6.31 11.31
N LEU A 76 19.20 6.07 10.25
CA LEU A 76 17.74 6.11 10.29
C LEU A 76 17.15 5.05 11.21
N LEU A 77 17.67 3.82 11.18
CA LEU A 77 17.28 2.74 12.09
C LEU A 77 17.62 3.06 13.56
N ALA A 78 18.64 3.89 13.80
CA ALA A 78 18.99 4.41 15.11
C ALA A 78 18.14 5.64 15.54
N GLY A 79 17.17 6.05 14.72
CA GLY A 79 16.25 7.15 15.02
C GLY A 79 16.73 8.53 14.53
N ALA A 80 17.71 8.58 13.62
CA ALA A 80 18.02 9.82 12.91
C ALA A 80 16.80 10.30 12.09
N PRO A 81 16.63 11.63 11.93
CA PRO A 81 15.52 12.15 11.14
C PRO A 81 15.67 11.80 9.66
N LEU A 82 14.54 11.64 8.98
CA LEU A 82 14.47 11.65 7.52
C LEU A 82 14.76 13.07 7.04
N ASP A 83 15.98 13.31 6.56
CA ASP A 83 16.42 14.61 6.10
C ASP A 83 16.54 14.68 4.56
N ALA A 84 16.89 15.86 4.07
CA ALA A 84 17.02 16.12 2.63
C ALA A 84 18.13 15.27 1.96
N ALA A 85 19.15 14.82 2.71
CA ALA A 85 20.20 13.97 2.16
C ALA A 85 19.67 12.56 1.87
N VAL A 86 18.83 12.03 2.76
CA VAL A 86 18.11 10.76 2.53
C VAL A 86 17.18 10.88 1.33
N GLU A 87 16.38 11.94 1.26
CA GLU A 87 15.49 12.20 0.11
C GLU A 87 16.27 12.22 -1.21
N LEU A 88 17.41 12.92 -1.25
CA LEU A 88 18.25 12.98 -2.44
C LEU A 88 18.78 11.62 -2.87
N ALA A 89 19.21 10.80 -1.92
CA ALA A 89 19.73 9.45 -2.18
C ALA A 89 18.63 8.52 -2.73
N GLU A 90 17.45 8.55 -2.12
CA GLU A 90 16.29 7.76 -2.55
C GLU A 90 15.74 8.21 -3.90
N ASN A 91 15.75 9.52 -4.17
CA ASN A 91 15.40 10.07 -5.48
C ASN A 91 16.41 9.66 -6.56
N ALA A 92 17.70 9.53 -6.22
CA ALA A 92 18.70 9.00 -7.14
C ALA A 92 18.48 7.51 -7.43
N LEU A 93 18.14 6.70 -6.43
CA LEU A 93 17.78 5.30 -6.59
C LEU A 93 16.51 5.15 -7.46
N SER A 94 15.49 5.96 -7.21
CA SER A 94 14.25 5.96 -7.98
C SER A 94 14.49 6.31 -9.45
N ARG A 95 15.38 7.28 -9.74
CA ARG A 95 15.81 7.59 -11.11
C ARG A 95 16.55 6.44 -11.77
N ALA A 96 17.49 5.80 -11.07
CA ALA A 96 18.23 4.65 -11.60
C ALA A 96 17.29 3.47 -11.93
N LEU A 97 16.28 3.22 -11.10
CA LEU A 97 15.27 2.19 -11.34
C LEU A 97 14.37 2.43 -12.57
N ARG A 98 14.30 3.67 -13.05
CA ARG A 98 13.57 4.04 -14.27
C ARG A 98 14.44 4.05 -15.52
N SER A 99 15.72 3.67 -15.42
CA SER A 99 16.60 3.64 -16.59
C SER A 99 16.10 2.61 -17.62
N ALA A 100 16.39 2.87 -18.89
CA ALA A 100 16.06 1.95 -19.98
C ALA A 100 16.74 0.60 -19.82
N GLU A 101 17.93 0.57 -19.21
CA GLU A 101 18.68 -0.65 -18.92
C GLU A 101 17.94 -1.53 -17.90
N VAL A 102 17.37 -0.94 -16.85
CA VAL A 102 16.52 -1.66 -15.89
C VAL A 102 15.25 -2.18 -16.54
N ALA A 103 14.64 -1.39 -17.44
CA ALA A 103 13.47 -1.82 -18.20
C ALA A 103 13.79 -3.02 -19.13
N ALA A 104 14.93 -3.00 -19.82
CA ALA A 104 15.39 -4.09 -20.66
C ALA A 104 15.74 -5.35 -19.84
N ALA A 105 16.46 -5.17 -18.72
CA ALA A 105 16.76 -6.25 -17.77
C ALA A 105 15.48 -6.88 -17.22
N GLY A 106 14.47 -6.07 -16.95
CA GLY A 106 13.16 -6.49 -16.48
C GLY A 106 12.42 -7.43 -17.45
N GLN A 107 12.63 -7.31 -18.76
CA GLN A 107 12.09 -8.28 -19.72
C GLN A 107 12.76 -9.65 -19.62
N ARG A 108 14.03 -9.69 -19.22
CA ARG A 108 14.78 -10.94 -19.05
C ARG A 108 14.57 -11.57 -17.67
N PHE A 109 14.33 -10.75 -16.66
CA PHE A 109 14.23 -11.11 -15.24
C PHE A 109 12.95 -10.52 -14.61
N PRO A 110 11.76 -11.01 -14.99
CA PRO A 110 10.48 -10.41 -14.59
C PRO A 110 10.17 -10.57 -13.09
N ILE A 111 10.66 -11.65 -12.46
CA ILE A 111 10.39 -11.92 -11.03
C ILE A 111 11.15 -10.92 -10.15
N GLU A 112 12.42 -10.68 -10.47
CA GLU A 112 13.30 -9.76 -9.77
C GLU A 112 12.83 -8.32 -9.92
N LEU A 113 12.39 -7.96 -11.14
CA LEU A 113 11.80 -6.65 -11.39
C LEU A 113 10.52 -6.44 -10.60
N HIS A 114 9.65 -7.45 -10.56
CA HIS A 114 8.41 -7.40 -9.78
C HIS A 114 8.68 -7.26 -8.27
N ALA A 115 9.73 -7.91 -7.75
CA ALA A 115 10.13 -7.74 -6.36
C ALA A 115 10.50 -6.28 -6.05
N VAL A 116 11.23 -5.62 -6.95
CA VAL A 116 11.60 -4.20 -6.82
C VAL A 116 10.38 -3.30 -6.91
N ASP A 117 9.46 -3.54 -7.86
CA ASP A 117 8.23 -2.74 -8.03
C ASP A 117 7.29 -2.88 -6.85
N SER A 118 7.11 -4.10 -6.36
CA SER A 118 6.33 -4.33 -5.14
C SER A 118 6.96 -3.61 -3.95
N GLY A 119 8.29 -3.52 -3.88
CA GLY A 119 9.03 -2.74 -2.90
C GLY A 119 8.75 -1.24 -3.03
N ALA A 120 8.81 -0.69 -4.25
CA ALA A 120 8.47 0.71 -4.51
C ALA A 120 7.03 1.06 -4.13
N ALA A 121 6.07 0.18 -4.42
CA ALA A 121 4.67 0.35 -4.02
C ALA A 121 4.51 0.36 -2.49
N ARG A 122 5.19 -0.54 -1.77
CA ARG A 122 5.18 -0.55 -0.30
C ARG A 122 5.81 0.70 0.30
N VAL A 123 6.89 1.22 -0.29
CA VAL A 123 7.51 2.49 0.12
C VAL A 123 6.52 3.66 -0.05
N ALA A 124 5.83 3.74 -1.19
CA ALA A 124 4.85 4.80 -1.43
C ALA A 124 3.73 4.81 -0.38
N LEU A 125 3.19 3.63 -0.03
CA LEU A 125 2.19 3.48 1.03
C LEU A 125 2.75 3.84 2.42
N ALA A 126 3.96 3.39 2.75
CA ALA A 126 4.59 3.71 4.02
C ALA A 126 4.86 5.21 4.17
N ARG A 127 5.28 5.88 3.08
CA ARG A 127 5.47 7.34 3.04
C ARG A 127 4.16 8.08 3.26
N GLN A 128 3.06 7.61 2.65
CA GLN A 128 1.74 8.17 2.90
C GLN A 128 1.34 8.06 4.38
N PHE A 129 1.47 6.87 4.99
CA PHE A 129 1.16 6.70 6.42
C PHE A 129 2.02 7.56 7.33
N HIS A 130 3.31 7.71 7.01
CA HIS A 130 4.20 8.61 7.74
C HIS A 130 3.74 10.07 7.62
N ASN A 131 3.46 10.55 6.40
CA ASN A 131 3.02 11.92 6.15
C ASN A 131 1.66 12.23 6.79
N ASP A 132 0.73 11.27 6.79
CA ASP A 132 -0.56 11.39 7.48
C ASP A 132 -0.38 11.48 9.01
N ALA A 133 0.51 10.65 9.58
CA ALA A 133 0.84 10.73 11.00
C ALA A 133 1.49 12.09 11.37
N VAL A 134 2.41 12.59 10.54
CA VAL A 134 3.04 13.90 10.70
C VAL A 134 2.00 15.01 10.61
N ARG A 135 1.05 14.92 9.67
CA ARG A 135 -0.05 15.87 9.53
C ARG A 135 -0.94 15.90 10.77
N ASP A 136 -1.33 14.73 11.29
CA ASP A 136 -2.14 14.62 12.52
C ASP A 136 -1.43 15.25 13.73
N GLN A 137 -0.14 14.96 13.88
CA GLN A 137 0.70 15.47 14.97
C GLN A 137 0.89 16.99 14.87
N ARG A 138 1.18 17.52 13.68
CA ARG A 138 1.31 18.97 13.43
C ARG A 138 -0.02 19.71 13.63
N ALA A 139 -1.15 19.15 13.19
CA ALA A 139 -2.47 19.74 13.39
C ALA A 139 -2.84 19.88 14.87
N LEU A 140 -2.48 18.88 15.71
CA LEU A 140 -2.69 18.97 17.14
C LEU A 140 -1.69 19.93 17.82
N ALA A 141 -0.42 19.88 17.43
CA ALA A 141 0.62 20.77 17.95
C ALA A 141 0.38 22.26 17.60
N GLY A 142 -0.31 22.54 16.50
CA GLY A 142 -0.67 23.90 16.09
C GLY A 142 -1.74 24.59 16.95
N ARG A 143 -2.43 23.86 17.85
CA ARG A 143 -3.49 24.45 18.70
C ARG A 143 -2.91 25.45 19.69
N ARG A 144 -3.58 26.61 19.84
CA ARG A 144 -3.15 27.72 20.72
C ARG A 144 -2.81 27.27 22.13
N VAL A 145 -3.62 26.38 22.72
CA VAL A 145 -3.39 25.86 24.07
C VAL A 145 -2.05 25.10 24.17
N VAL A 146 -1.69 24.29 23.18
CA VAL A 146 -0.42 23.54 23.16
C VAL A 146 0.76 24.50 23.03
N ARG A 147 0.62 25.52 22.17
CA ARG A 147 1.66 26.52 21.92
C ARG A 147 1.90 27.42 23.13
N VAL A 148 0.82 27.94 23.74
CA VAL A 148 0.90 28.82 24.91
C VAL A 148 1.47 28.09 26.12
N LEU A 149 1.14 26.80 26.28
CA LEU A 149 1.65 25.99 27.38
C LEU A 149 2.98 25.29 27.07
N HIS A 150 3.57 25.53 25.90
CA HIS A 150 4.84 24.93 25.45
C HIS A 150 4.86 23.39 25.57
N LEU A 151 3.69 22.74 25.47
CA LEU A 151 3.53 21.31 25.72
C LEU A 151 4.19 20.44 24.65
N SER A 152 4.46 20.99 23.46
CA SER A 152 5.15 20.27 22.37
C SER A 152 6.66 20.15 22.59
N GLY A 153 7.21 20.75 23.65
CA GLY A 153 8.65 20.88 23.85
C GLY A 153 9.31 21.76 22.78
N ARG A 154 10.64 21.92 22.88
CA ARG A 154 11.48 22.63 21.89
C ARG A 154 11.93 21.74 20.72
N ARG A 155 11.36 20.53 20.57
CA ARG A 155 11.76 19.60 19.53
C ARG A 155 11.24 20.12 18.18
N SER A 156 12.10 20.16 17.17
CA SER A 156 11.69 20.55 15.81
C SER A 156 10.54 19.66 15.36
N PRO A 157 9.46 20.20 14.77
CA PRO A 157 8.35 19.38 14.30
C PRO A 157 8.86 18.38 13.26
N PRO A 158 8.41 17.11 13.29
CA PRO A 158 8.85 16.09 12.34
C PRO A 158 8.58 16.57 10.91
N GLY A 159 9.54 16.38 10.01
CA GLY A 159 9.46 16.75 8.59
C GLY A 159 8.44 15.94 7.82
N TYR A 160 7.94 16.48 6.70
CA TYR A 160 7.36 15.63 5.66
C TYR A 160 8.50 14.95 4.91
N PHE A 161 8.23 13.76 4.38
CA PHE A 161 9.20 13.05 3.55
C PHE A 161 8.70 12.99 2.11
N GLU A 162 9.54 13.50 1.20
CA GLU A 162 9.23 13.60 -0.22
C GLU A 162 10.25 12.83 -1.06
N ILE A 163 9.81 11.69 -1.59
CA ILE A 163 10.51 10.93 -2.63
C ILE A 163 9.63 10.88 -3.87
N ASP A 164 10.26 10.95 -5.03
CA ASP A 164 9.70 10.55 -6.30
C ASP A 164 9.50 9.03 -6.35
N ASP A 165 8.40 8.56 -5.76
CA ASP A 165 7.98 7.15 -5.75
C ASP A 165 7.08 6.79 -6.94
N ALA A 166 7.10 7.57 -8.03
CA ALA A 166 6.33 7.22 -9.22
C ALA A 166 6.76 5.83 -9.72
N LEU A 167 5.84 4.87 -9.67
CA LEU A 167 6.06 3.54 -10.23
C LEU A 167 6.42 3.73 -11.71
N PRO A 168 7.50 3.11 -12.20
CA PRO A 168 7.75 3.07 -13.63
C PRO A 168 6.52 2.47 -14.31
N VAL A 169 5.88 3.23 -15.18
CA VAL A 169 4.83 2.69 -16.06
C VAL A 169 5.53 1.74 -17.02
N ARG A 170 5.60 0.47 -16.64
CA ARG A 170 6.03 -0.60 -17.51
C ARG A 170 4.75 -1.12 -18.13
N GLU A 171 4.63 -1.02 -19.45
CA GLU A 171 3.49 -1.60 -20.16
C GLU A 171 3.37 -3.06 -19.74
N GLU A 172 2.36 -3.40 -18.95
CA GLU A 172 2.02 -4.80 -18.72
C GLU A 172 1.43 -5.34 -20.03
N PRO A 173 1.97 -6.41 -20.62
CA PRO A 173 1.19 -7.27 -21.49
C PRO A 173 0.23 -8.04 -20.58
N TRP A 174 -0.76 -7.36 -19.99
CA TRP A 174 -1.90 -8.07 -19.43
C TRP A 174 -2.53 -8.82 -20.60
N PRO A 175 -2.69 -10.15 -20.56
CA PRO A 175 -3.44 -10.83 -21.59
C PRO A 175 -4.83 -10.24 -21.51
N ARG A 176 -5.26 -9.49 -22.54
CA ARG A 176 -6.64 -9.04 -22.66
C ARG A 176 -7.49 -10.29 -22.47
N LEU A 177 -8.06 -10.45 -21.28
CA LEU A 177 -8.96 -11.54 -21.01
C LEU A 177 -10.05 -11.37 -22.06
N VAL A 178 -10.09 -12.36 -22.94
CA VAL A 178 -10.89 -12.45 -24.14
C VAL A 178 -12.25 -11.83 -23.90
N GLU A 179 -12.50 -10.65 -24.49
CA GLU A 179 -13.86 -10.22 -24.80
C GLU A 179 -14.42 -11.24 -25.79
N GLY A 180 -15.16 -12.22 -25.27
CA GLY A 180 -15.88 -13.21 -26.07
C GLY A 180 -15.45 -14.66 -25.83
N SER A 181 -15.89 -15.26 -24.73
CA SER A 181 -16.12 -16.71 -24.70
C SER A 181 -17.26 -17.04 -23.76
N ALA A 182 -18.41 -17.30 -24.37
CA ALA A 182 -19.56 -18.08 -23.91
C ALA A 182 -19.49 -18.64 -22.47
N TYR A 183 -20.14 -17.96 -21.54
CA TYR A 183 -20.72 -18.62 -20.37
C TYR A 183 -22.23 -18.71 -20.60
N GLY A 184 -22.63 -19.77 -21.27
CA GLY A 184 -24.02 -20.16 -21.45
C GLY A 184 -24.12 -21.68 -21.29
N ALA A 185 -25.19 -22.11 -20.61
CA ALA A 185 -25.49 -23.48 -20.15
C ALA A 185 -24.72 -23.84 -18.86
N ASP A 186 -25.33 -24.28 -17.76
CA ASP A 186 -26.62 -24.93 -17.54
C ASP A 186 -26.87 -24.92 -16.02
N ILE A 187 -27.87 -24.19 -15.56
CA ILE A 187 -28.44 -24.34 -14.20
C ILE A 187 -29.95 -24.22 -14.30
N SER A 188 -30.58 -25.12 -15.05
CA SER A 188 -32.01 -25.38 -14.91
C SER A 188 -32.27 -26.87 -15.10
N GLY A 189 -32.35 -27.61 -14.00
CA GLY A 189 -32.90 -28.96 -14.07
C GLY A 189 -32.36 -29.99 -13.07
N ARG A 190 -32.50 -29.74 -11.77
CA ARG A 190 -32.84 -30.82 -10.83
C ARG A 190 -33.26 -30.28 -9.49
N ASP A 191 -34.56 -30.34 -9.23
CA ASP A 191 -35.18 -30.83 -7.99
C ASP A 191 -36.67 -30.54 -8.04
N ASN A 192 -37.45 -31.54 -8.45
CA ASN A 192 -38.88 -31.58 -8.16
C ASN A 192 -39.29 -33.02 -7.84
N PRO A 193 -39.38 -33.40 -6.56
CA PRO A 193 -39.90 -34.70 -6.16
C PRO A 193 -41.37 -34.56 -5.73
N ALA A 194 -42.30 -34.79 -6.66
CA ALA A 194 -43.70 -35.07 -6.30
C ALA A 194 -44.51 -35.62 -7.49
N ARG A 195 -45.21 -36.75 -7.23
CA ARG A 195 -46.41 -37.28 -7.91
C ARG A 195 -46.20 -37.89 -9.30
N GLU A 196 -46.85 -38.98 -9.70
CA GLU A 196 -47.79 -39.92 -9.08
C GLU A 196 -47.76 -41.15 -10.01
N ASP A 197 -47.90 -42.30 -9.38
CA ASP A 197 -48.26 -43.59 -9.92
C ASP A 197 -49.40 -43.54 -10.97
N ARG A 198 -49.23 -44.19 -12.14
CA ARG A 198 -50.20 -45.16 -12.71
C ARG A 198 -49.83 -45.66 -14.12
N PRO A 199 -50.18 -46.93 -14.47
CA PRO A 199 -49.72 -47.59 -15.67
C PRO A 199 -50.77 -47.70 -16.79
N GLY A 200 -50.28 -47.93 -18.01
CA GLY A 200 -50.92 -48.81 -19.01
C GLY A 200 -51.66 -48.12 -20.16
N ARG A 201 -51.13 -48.28 -21.38
CA ARG A 201 -51.86 -48.95 -22.48
C ARG A 201 -50.98 -49.11 -23.72
N ASP A 202 -50.86 -50.37 -24.13
CA ASP A 202 -50.58 -50.84 -25.49
C ASP A 202 -51.46 -50.16 -26.53
N GLY A 203 -50.94 -50.05 -27.76
CA GLY A 203 -51.79 -50.12 -28.94
C GLY A 203 -51.36 -49.31 -30.15
N SER A 204 -50.75 -50.03 -31.10
CA SER A 204 -51.24 -50.12 -32.47
C SER A 204 -50.80 -49.09 -33.55
N LEU A 205 -49.93 -49.61 -34.42
CA LEU A 205 -50.02 -49.67 -35.89
C LEU A 205 -50.01 -48.39 -36.74
N GLY A 206 -49.14 -48.43 -37.78
CA GLY A 206 -49.51 -48.01 -39.13
C GLY A 206 -48.50 -47.12 -39.82
N HIS A 207 -47.43 -47.69 -40.39
CA HIS A 207 -46.67 -47.03 -41.46
C HIS A 207 -46.73 -47.90 -42.72
N GLY A 208 -47.67 -47.54 -43.60
CA GLY A 208 -47.82 -48.11 -44.93
C GLY A 208 -47.38 -47.12 -46.00
N ASP A 209 -46.71 -47.69 -46.99
CA ASP A 209 -46.70 -47.32 -48.40
C ASP A 209 -45.97 -46.06 -48.92
N ARG A 210 -44.86 -46.37 -49.61
CA ARG A 210 -44.40 -45.74 -50.87
C ARG A 210 -45.40 -46.09 -52.01
N PRO A 211 -45.20 -45.80 -53.33
CA PRO A 211 -44.15 -45.05 -54.04
C PRO A 211 -44.67 -44.16 -55.21
N GLY A 212 -43.73 -43.54 -55.93
CA GLY A 212 -43.87 -43.13 -57.35
C GLY A 212 -44.36 -41.69 -57.54
N LEU A 213 -44.04 -40.97 -58.62
CA LEU A 213 -43.30 -41.27 -59.84
C LEU A 213 -43.01 -39.92 -60.52
N ALA A 214 -41.96 -39.93 -61.34
CA ALA A 214 -41.84 -39.21 -62.61
C ALA A 214 -41.58 -37.69 -62.64
N SER A 215 -40.47 -37.43 -63.35
CA SER A 215 -40.11 -36.30 -64.23
C SER A 215 -39.41 -35.10 -63.59
#